data_AF-A0A6A9QEU7-F1
#
_entry.id   AF-A0A6A9QEU7-F1
#
_cell.length_a   1.000
_cell.length_b   1.000
_cell.length_c   1.000
_cell.angle_alpha   90.00
_cell.angle_beta   90.00
_cell.angle_gamma   90.00
#
_symmetry.space_group_name_H-M   'P 1'
#
loop_
_entity.id
_entity.type
_entity.pdbx_description
1 polymer ?
#
loop_
_entity_poly.entity_id
_entity_poly.type
_entity_poly.pdbx_seq_one_letter_code
_entity_poly.pdbx_strand_id
1 'polypeptide(L)'
;MIKTVLYEGKYPIMIYEKDGKEYSFLAVCPHKNRPILFEGYKIDNDKIECPFHHAVFSLITGELIKPPNSKTPCPADCKLIKVEFISSGVKFYGKPIIPELPRKDT
;
A
#
# COMPACT_ATOMS: atom_id res chain seq x y z
N MET A 1 -4.79 -6.30 12.59
CA MET A 1 -5.24 -4.88 12.73
C MET A 1 -4.33 -3.99 11.89
N ILE A 2 -4.80 -2.88 11.32
CA ILE A 2 -3.96 -1.92 10.59
C ILE A 2 -3.86 -0.60 11.36
N LYS A 3 -2.64 -0.09 11.49
CA LYS A 3 -2.33 1.27 11.97
C LYS A 3 -1.70 2.06 10.82
N THR A 4 -1.75 3.39 10.89
CA THR A 4 -1.10 4.26 9.92
C THR A 4 -0.24 5.30 10.63
N VAL A 5 0.97 5.52 10.10
CA VAL A 5 1.92 6.54 10.56
C VAL A 5 2.30 7.41 9.36
N LEU A 6 2.45 8.72 9.57
CA LEU A 6 2.90 9.64 8.54
C LEU A 6 4.39 9.97 8.74
N TYR A 7 5.27 9.44 7.89
CA TYR A 7 6.71 9.72 7.95
C TYR A 7 7.06 11.00 7.19
N GLU A 8 7.87 11.86 7.81
CA GLU A 8 8.24 13.20 7.32
C GLU A 8 7.04 14.07 6.89
N GLY A 9 5.85 13.84 7.46
CA GLY A 9 4.63 14.57 7.10
C GLY A 9 4.08 14.30 5.69
N LYS A 10 4.64 13.34 4.93
CA LYS A 10 4.27 13.13 3.51
C LYS A 10 4.12 11.67 3.08
N TYR A 11 4.77 10.72 3.76
CA TYR A 11 4.73 9.31 3.37
C TYR A 11 3.84 8.51 4.33
N PRO A 12 2.60 8.15 3.93
CA PRO A 12 1.74 7.34 4.78
C PRO A 12 2.25 5.89 4.77
N ILE A 13 2.59 5.37 5.94
CA ILE A 13 3.02 3.99 6.17
C ILE A 13 1.87 3.25 6.84
N MET A 14 1.43 2.16 6.23
CA MET A 14 0.52 1.20 6.85
C MET A 14 1.30 0.12 7.58
N ILE A 15 0.87 -0.19 8.80
CA ILE A 15 1.45 -1.22 9.67
C ILE A 15 0.36 -2.25 9.93
N TYR A 16 0.55 -3.46 9.42
CA TYR A 16 -0.32 -4.60 9.66
C TYR A 16 0.28 -5.50 10.75
N GLU A 17 -0.48 -5.73 11.81
CA GLU A 17 -0.07 -6.57 12.94
C GLU A 17 -0.83 -7.90 12.90
N LYS A 18 -0.08 -9.00 12.97
CA LYS A 18 -0.57 -10.38 13.05
C LYS A 18 0.35 -11.24 13.91
N ASP A 19 -0.21 -11.98 14.87
CA ASP A 19 0.52 -12.92 15.74
C ASP A 19 1.77 -12.33 16.40
N GLY A 20 1.69 -11.07 16.84
CA GLY A 20 2.81 -10.34 17.47
C GLY A 20 3.90 -9.87 16.50
N LYS A 21 3.69 -10.04 15.19
CA LYS A 21 4.60 -9.57 14.14
C LYS A 21 3.98 -8.42 13.35
N GLU A 22 4.80 -7.39 13.10
CA GLU A 22 4.42 -6.24 12.29
C GLU A 22 4.97 -6.34 10.87
N TYR A 23 4.12 -5.97 9.91
CA TYR A 23 4.40 -5.89 8.49
C TYR A 23 4.08 -4.48 8.02
N SER A 24 5.11 -3.76 7.58
CA SER A 24 4.97 -2.34 7.24
C SER A 24 5.18 -2.12 5.75
N PHE A 25 4.30 -1.32 5.16
CA PHE A 25 4.35 -0.95 3.75
C PHE A 25 3.96 0.52 3.59
N LEU A 26 4.40 1.14 2.51
CA LEU A 26 3.86 2.42 2.11
C LEU A 26 2.38 2.23 1.72
N ALA A 27 1.49 3.08 2.22
CA ALA A 27 0.04 2.98 2.04
C ALA A 27 -0.40 3.48 0.64
N VAL A 28 0.26 2.96 -0.40
CA VAL A 28 0.12 3.37 -1.80
C VAL A 28 -0.10 2.12 -2.65
N CYS A 29 -1.13 2.15 -3.48
CA CYS A 29 -1.35 1.13 -4.49
C CYS A 29 -0.35 1.34 -5.65
N PRO A 30 0.56 0.38 -5.92
CA PRO A 30 1.61 0.53 -6.94
C PRO A 30 1.08 0.56 -8.39
N HIS A 31 -0.21 0.30 -8.60
CA HIS A 31 -0.84 0.33 -9.93
C HIS A 31 -0.91 1.75 -10.52
N LYS A 32 -1.43 2.70 -9.75
CA LYS A 32 -1.61 4.11 -10.17
C LYS A 32 -1.27 5.12 -9.08
N ASN A 33 -0.42 4.71 -8.12
CA ASN A 33 0.07 5.55 -7.03
C ASN A 33 -1.06 6.21 -6.22
N ARG A 34 -2.17 5.48 -6.02
CA ARG A 34 -3.35 5.94 -5.30
C ARG A 34 -3.29 5.50 -3.83
N PRO A 35 -3.90 6.25 -2.88
CA PRO A 35 -3.92 5.85 -1.48
C PRO A 35 -4.64 4.50 -1.30
N ILE A 36 -3.94 3.46 -0.85
CA ILE A 36 -4.53 2.11 -0.79
C ILE A 36 -5.56 1.97 0.34
N LEU A 37 -5.47 2.82 1.36
CA LEU A 37 -6.39 2.91 2.50
C LEU A 37 -7.46 3.99 2.31
N PHE A 38 -7.75 4.40 1.07
CA PHE A 38 -8.84 5.35 0.80
C PHE A 38 -10.21 4.72 1.07
N GLU A 39 -11.25 5.55 1.21
CA GLU A 39 -12.61 5.07 1.49
C GLU A 39 -13.03 3.92 0.56
N GLY A 40 -13.55 2.85 1.15
CA GLY A 40 -13.97 1.63 0.44
C GLY A 40 -12.91 0.53 0.33
N TYR A 41 -11.69 0.72 0.87
CA TYR A 41 -10.71 -0.36 0.94
C TYR A 41 -11.26 -1.53 1.79
N LYS A 42 -10.85 -2.75 1.47
CA LYS A 42 -11.27 -3.94 2.21
C LYS A 42 -10.06 -4.72 2.71
N ILE A 43 -10.16 -5.21 3.94
CA ILE A 43 -9.22 -6.18 4.50
C ILE A 43 -9.95 -7.48 4.67
N ASP A 44 -9.40 -8.55 4.12
CA ASP A 44 -9.86 -9.91 4.34
C ASP A 44 -8.66 -10.81 4.62
N ASN A 45 -8.66 -11.46 5.79
CA ASN A 45 -7.53 -12.21 6.31
C ASN A 45 -6.24 -11.36 6.34
N ASP A 46 -5.24 -11.75 5.55
CA ASP A 46 -3.95 -11.06 5.42
C ASP A 46 -3.81 -10.35 4.07
N LYS A 47 -4.93 -9.86 3.54
CA LYS A 47 -4.98 -9.24 2.21
C LYS A 47 -5.66 -7.89 2.28
N ILE A 48 -5.17 -6.97 1.47
CA ILE A 48 -5.77 -5.66 1.24
C ILE A 48 -6.26 -5.55 -0.20
N GLU A 49 -7.50 -5.15 -0.39
CA GLU A 49 -8.09 -4.81 -1.67
C GLU A 49 -8.11 -3.28 -1.85
N CYS A 50 -7.45 -2.80 -2.90
CA CYS A 50 -7.44 -1.40 -3.27
C CYS A 50 -8.83 -0.94 -3.75
N PRO A 51 -9.39 0.17 -3.23
CA PRO A 51 -10.75 0.61 -3.55
C PRO A 51 -10.93 1.10 -4.99
N PHE A 52 -9.85 1.44 -5.69
CA PHE A 52 -9.94 2.08 -7.01
C PHE A 52 -10.16 1.08 -8.16
N HIS A 53 -9.39 -0.01 -8.18
CA HIS A 53 -9.45 -1.02 -9.25
C HIS A 53 -9.41 -2.45 -8.71
N HIS A 54 -9.65 -2.65 -7.41
CA HIS A 54 -9.78 -3.98 -6.80
C HIS A 54 -8.54 -4.89 -6.94
N ALA A 55 -7.36 -4.31 -7.12
CA ALA A 55 -6.10 -5.03 -6.99
C ALA A 55 -5.94 -5.51 -5.54
N VAL A 56 -5.56 -6.77 -5.34
CA VAL A 56 -5.41 -7.37 -4.02
C VAL A 56 -3.95 -7.67 -3.76
N PHE A 57 -3.45 -7.27 -2.59
CA PHE A 57 -2.07 -7.48 -2.18
C PHE A 57 -2.00 -8.23 -0.85
N SER A 58 -0.93 -9.00 -0.68
CA SER A 58 -0.59 -9.66 0.58
C SER A 58 -0.08 -8.63 1.60
N LEU A 59 -0.66 -8.61 2.79
CA LEU A 59 -0.17 -7.84 3.94
C LEU A 59 0.98 -8.55 4.68
N ILE A 60 1.36 -9.76 4.26
CA ILE A 60 2.52 -10.49 4.80
C ILE A 60 3.76 -10.28 3.94
N THR A 61 3.59 -10.31 2.62
CA THR A 61 4.71 -10.30 1.66
C THR A 61 4.76 -9.03 0.80
N GLY A 62 3.66 -8.30 0.68
CA GLY A 62 3.53 -7.16 -0.23
C GLY A 62 3.17 -7.54 -1.68
N GLU A 63 3.21 -8.84 -2.01
CA GLU A 63 3.02 -9.35 -3.36
C GLU A 63 1.59 -9.15 -3.87
N LEU A 64 1.45 -8.94 -5.19
CA LEU A 64 0.16 -8.90 -5.88
C LEU A 64 -0.46 -10.30 -5.91
N ILE A 65 -1.67 -10.41 -5.37
CA ILE A 65 -2.45 -11.65 -5.36
C ILE A 65 -3.45 -11.65 -6.53
N LYS A 66 -4.10 -10.50 -6.76
CA LYS A 66 -5.09 -10.34 -7.83
C LYS A 66 -4.81 -9.06 -8.60
N PRO A 67 -4.70 -9.11 -9.94
CA PRO A 67 -4.45 -7.93 -10.75
C PRO A 67 -5.64 -6.94 -10.67
N PRO A 68 -5.39 -5.65 -10.96
CA PRO A 68 -6.44 -4.65 -11.00
C PRO A 68 -7.46 -4.96 -12.11
N ASN A 69 -8.73 -4.70 -11.83
CA ASN A 69 -9.78 -4.60 -12.85
C ASN A 69 -9.64 -3.25 -13.58
N SER A 70 -8.71 -3.17 -14.53
CA SER A 70 -8.41 -1.95 -15.27
C SER A 70 -7.85 -2.27 -16.66
N LYS A 71 -8.10 -1.38 -17.63
CA LYS A 71 -7.44 -1.46 -18.95
C LYS A 71 -5.94 -1.18 -18.87
N THR A 72 -5.50 -0.45 -17.84
CA THR A 72 -4.07 -0.23 -17.58
C THR A 72 -3.54 -1.43 -16.80
N PRO A 73 -2.59 -2.22 -17.34
CA PRO A 73 -2.01 -3.34 -16.62
C PRO A 73 -1.19 -2.85 -15.42
N CYS A 74 -0.94 -3.75 -14.47
CA CYS A 74 0.05 -3.51 -13.43
C CYS A 74 1.45 -3.36 -14.06
N PRO A 75 2.33 -2.49 -13.53
CA PRO A 75 3.74 -2.48 -13.89
C PRO A 75 4.41 -3.83 -13.55
N ALA A 76 5.59 -4.10 -14.13
CA ALA A 76 6.31 -5.36 -13.91
C ALA A 76 6.61 -5.65 -12.42
N ASP A 77 6.84 -4.61 -11.60
CA ASP A 77 7.09 -4.70 -10.15
C ASP A 77 5.89 -4.18 -9.33
N CYS A 78 4.68 -4.64 -9.66
CA CYS A 78 3.44 -4.21 -9.00
C CYS A 78 3.28 -4.86 -7.61
N LYS A 79 4.12 -4.46 -6.65
CA LYS A 79 4.03 -4.93 -5.25
C LYS A 79 4.04 -3.75 -4.27
N LEU A 80 3.55 -3.97 -3.06
CA LEU A 80 3.59 -2.96 -2.01
C LEU A 80 5.04 -2.65 -1.64
N ILE A 81 5.36 -1.37 -1.48
CA ILE A 81 6.70 -0.92 -1.09
C ILE A 81 6.87 -1.24 0.39
N LYS A 82 7.67 -2.26 0.71
CA LYS A 82 7.98 -2.62 2.10
C LYS A 82 8.72 -1.46 2.80
N VAL A 83 8.39 -1.27 4.07
CA VAL A 83 9.02 -0.29 4.96
C VAL A 83 9.57 -1.00 6.17
N GLU A 84 10.77 -0.64 6.60
CA GLU A 84 11.34 -1.07 7.87
C GLU A 84 11.73 0.15 8.70
N PHE A 85 11.28 0.19 9.96
CA PHE A 85 11.73 1.17 10.93
C PHE A 85 13.11 0.78 11.44
N ILE A 86 14.06 1.70 11.36
CA ILE A 86 15.44 1.53 11.81
C ILE A 86 15.79 2.67 12.78
N SER A 87 16.90 2.53 13.50
CA SER A 87 17.30 3.52 14.52
C SER A 87 17.41 4.95 14.00
N SER A 88 17.74 5.13 12.71
CA SER A 88 17.91 6.43 12.07
C SER A 88 16.71 6.90 11.24
N GLY A 89 15.55 6.23 11.30
CA GLY A 89 14.36 6.60 10.52
C GLY A 89 13.66 5.38 9.88
N VAL A 90 13.39 5.47 8.59
CA VAL A 90 12.75 4.36 7.84
C VAL A 90 13.53 4.01 6.58
N LYS A 91 13.55 2.72 6.25
CA LYS A 91 14.08 2.19 5.00
C LYS A 91 12.93 1.75 4.09
N PHE A 92 12.88 2.30 2.88
CA PHE A 92 11.95 1.87 1.84
C PHE A 92 12.63 0.84 0.93
N TYR A 93 11.96 -0.28 0.69
CA TYR A 93 12.38 -1.30 -0.27
C TYR A 93 11.73 -1.04 -1.63
N GLY A 94 12.09 0.09 -2.22
CA GLY A 94 11.51 0.62 -3.46
C GLY A 94 11.56 2.14 -3.45
N LYS A 95 11.23 2.76 -4.59
CA LYS A 95 11.13 4.22 -4.68
C LYS A 95 9.92 4.68 -3.87
N PRO A 96 10.06 5.51 -2.81
CA PRO A 96 8.92 6.02 -2.05
C PRO A 96 8.08 6.98 -2.91
N ILE A 97 6.76 6.91 -2.74
CA ILE A 97 5.78 7.65 -3.54
C ILE A 97 4.78 8.33 -2.61
N ILE A 98 4.46 9.58 -2.87
CA ILE A 98 3.37 10.27 -2.18
C ILE A 98 2.08 9.93 -2.96
N PRO A 99 1.06 9.31 -2.33
CA PRO A 99 -0.18 9.00 -3.03
C PRO A 99 -0.92 10.28 -3.41
N GLU A 100 -1.52 10.28 -4.60
CA GLU A 100 -2.40 11.36 -5.04
C GLU A 100 -3.80 10.82 -5.29
N LEU A 101 -4.83 11.61 -4.97
CA LEU A 101 -6.21 11.29 -5.35
C LEU A 101 -6.42 11.54 -6.86
N PRO A 102 -7.34 10.82 -7.50
CA PRO A 102 -7.78 11.18 -8.84
C PRO A 102 -8.22 12.64 -8.83
N ARG A 103 -7.71 13.43 -9.77
CA ARG A 103 -8.29 14.76 -10.00
C ARG A 103 -9.74 14.53 -10.38
N LYS A 104 -10.68 15.19 -9.70
CA LYS A 104 -12.03 15.31 -10.25
C LYS A 104 -11.86 16.18 -11.48
N ASP A 105 -12.17 15.62 -12.65
CA ASP A 105 -12.38 16.46 -13.82
C ASP A 105 -13.56 17.37 -13.47
N THR A 106 -13.27 18.65 -13.23
CA THR A 106 -14.27 19.72 -13.12
C THR A 106 -14.81 20.04 -14.49
#